data_AF-A0A7G2K261-F1
#
_entry.id   AF-A0A7G2K261-F1
#
_cell.length_a   1.000
_cell.length_b   1.000
_cell.length_c   1.000
_cell.angle_alpha   90.00
_cell.angle_beta   90.00
_cell.angle_gamma   90.00
#
_symmetry.space_group_name_H-M   'P 1'
#
loop_
_entity.id
_entity.type
_entity.pdbx_description
1 polymer ?
#
loop_
_entity_poly.entity_id
_entity_poly.type
_entity_poly.pdbx_seq_one_letter_code
_entity_poly.pdbx_strand_id
1 'polypeptide(L)'
;AKFLRERHKKKVLVVSADVYRPAAIKQLETLAQSVGVDFFPSDVKQNPVDIAKEALAGAKLKFYDVLIVDTAGRLHVDTEMMDEIKQVHAALNPIETLFTVDAMTGQDAANTAKAFNEALPLTGVVLTKVDGDARGGAALSIRQITGKPI
;
A
#
# COMPACT_ATOMS: atom_id res chain seq x y z
N ALA A 1 -5.46 8.55 -3.02
CA ALA A 1 -5.40 9.28 -4.32
C ALA A 1 -6.36 10.48 -4.39
N LYS A 2 -7.69 10.28 -4.39
CA LYS A 2 -8.70 11.36 -4.48
C LYS A 2 -8.46 12.53 -3.52
N PHE A 3 -8.19 12.22 -2.24
CA PHE A 3 -7.86 13.20 -1.21
C PHE A 3 -6.69 14.13 -1.60
N LEU A 4 -5.57 13.57 -2.04
CA LEU A 4 -4.38 14.33 -2.44
C LEU A 4 -4.65 15.23 -3.65
N ARG A 5 -5.42 14.73 -4.62
CA ARG A 5 -5.82 15.51 -5.80
C ARG A 5 -6.74 16.68 -5.42
N GLU A 6 -7.78 16.42 -4.62
CA GLU A 6 -8.83 17.41 -4.36
C GLU A 6 -8.43 18.45 -3.31
N ARG A 7 -7.83 17.99 -2.21
CA ARG A 7 -7.47 18.84 -1.05
C ARG A 7 -6.09 19.44 -1.17
N HIS A 8 -5.12 18.71 -1.72
CA HIS A 8 -3.72 19.15 -1.81
C HIS A 8 -3.28 19.54 -3.23
N LYS A 9 -4.17 19.42 -4.23
CA LYS A 9 -3.91 19.77 -5.63
C LYS A 9 -2.65 19.09 -6.20
N LYS A 10 -2.38 17.87 -5.76
CA LYS A 10 -1.23 17.07 -6.21
C LYS A 10 -1.54 16.31 -7.48
N LYS A 11 -0.55 16.24 -8.39
CA LYS A 11 -0.56 15.34 -9.53
C LYS A 11 -0.15 13.94 -9.06
N VAL A 12 -1.09 13.00 -9.06
CA VAL A 12 -0.92 11.66 -8.50
C VAL A 12 -0.83 10.63 -9.63
N LEU A 13 0.10 9.68 -9.51
CA LEU A 13 0.14 8.45 -10.30
C LEU A 13 -0.12 7.28 -9.36
N VAL A 14 -0.91 6.30 -9.79
CA VAL A 14 -1.10 5.05 -9.05
C VAL A 14 -0.68 3.85 -9.90
N VAL A 15 -0.14 2.82 -9.28
CA VAL A 15 0.25 1.57 -9.94
C VAL A 15 -0.11 0.37 -9.06
N SER A 16 -0.51 -0.74 -9.69
CA SER A 16 -0.71 -2.02 -9.02
C SER A 16 0.50 -2.92 -9.24
N ALA A 17 1.17 -3.28 -8.14
CA ALA A 17 2.17 -4.35 -8.07
C ALA A 17 1.55 -5.65 -7.53
N ASP A 18 0.23 -5.70 -7.30
CA ASP A 18 -0.50 -6.95 -7.03
C ASP A 18 -0.74 -7.73 -8.33
N VAL A 19 0.16 -8.66 -8.63
CA VAL A 19 0.08 -9.57 -9.79
C VAL A 19 -0.60 -10.90 -9.45
N TYR A 20 -0.90 -11.14 -8.17
CA TYR A 20 -1.39 -12.42 -7.69
C TYR A 20 -2.92 -12.46 -7.58
N ARG A 21 -3.54 -11.37 -7.15
CA ARG A 21 -4.99 -11.32 -6.98
C ARG A 21 -5.69 -11.12 -8.33
N PRO A 22 -6.67 -11.98 -8.69
CA PRO A 22 -7.44 -11.82 -9.91
C PRO A 22 -8.04 -10.41 -10.04
N ALA A 23 -7.84 -9.80 -11.21
CA ALA A 23 -8.34 -8.48 -11.56
C ALA A 23 -7.90 -7.31 -10.64
N ALA A 24 -6.89 -7.47 -9.76
CA ALA A 24 -6.42 -6.39 -8.89
C ALA A 24 -5.94 -5.16 -9.68
N ILE A 25 -5.15 -5.39 -10.74
CA ILE A 25 -4.71 -4.36 -11.67
C ILE A 25 -5.91 -3.63 -12.28
N LYS A 26 -6.89 -4.37 -12.80
CA LYS A 26 -8.08 -3.79 -13.45
C LYS A 26 -8.99 -3.04 -12.47
N GLN A 27 -9.10 -3.54 -11.24
CA GLN A 27 -9.83 -2.91 -10.16
C GLN A 27 -9.21 -1.55 -9.83
N LEU A 28 -7.88 -1.48 -9.67
CA LEU A 28 -7.19 -0.23 -9.40
C LEU A 28 -7.28 0.75 -10.58
N GLU A 29 -7.15 0.27 -11.81
CA GLU A 29 -7.34 1.09 -13.02
C GLU A 29 -8.74 1.74 -13.04
N THR A 30 -9.78 0.95 -12.78
CA THR A 30 -11.17 1.44 -12.75
C THR A 30 -11.36 2.48 -11.64
N LEU A 31 -10.80 2.25 -10.46
CA LEU A 31 -10.84 3.21 -9.36
C LEU A 31 -10.11 4.51 -9.72
N ALA A 32 -8.91 4.42 -10.31
CA ALA A 32 -8.12 5.58 -10.73
C ALA A 32 -8.90 6.44 -11.73
N GLN A 33 -9.52 5.82 -12.73
CA GLN A 33 -10.39 6.49 -13.71
C GLN A 33 -11.59 7.17 -13.02
N SER A 34 -12.27 6.47 -12.10
CA SER A 34 -13.44 7.01 -11.39
C SER A 34 -13.12 8.26 -10.56
N VAL A 35 -11.88 8.36 -10.07
CA VAL A 35 -11.39 9.50 -9.30
C VAL A 35 -10.49 10.42 -10.12
N GLY A 36 -10.47 10.29 -11.45
CA GLY A 36 -9.67 11.08 -12.39
C GLY A 36 -8.21 11.29 -11.96
N VAL A 37 -7.53 10.19 -11.66
CA VAL A 37 -6.10 10.12 -11.34
C VAL A 37 -5.45 9.18 -12.36
N ASP A 38 -4.20 9.48 -12.73
CA ASP A 38 -3.49 8.68 -13.71
C ASP A 38 -3.11 7.30 -13.15
N PHE A 39 -3.22 6.29 -14.00
CA PHE A 39 -2.86 4.91 -13.71
C PHE A 39 -1.66 4.50 -14.57
N PHE A 40 -0.66 3.87 -13.95
CA PHE A 40 0.45 3.25 -14.67
C PHE A 40 0.06 1.81 -15.03
N PRO A 41 0.02 1.45 -16.33
CA PRO A 41 -0.30 0.08 -16.75
C PRO A 41 0.71 -0.94 -16.25
N SER A 42 0.23 -2.08 -15.76
CA SER A 42 1.04 -3.25 -15.40
C SER A 42 0.34 -4.55 -15.85
N ASP A 43 1.10 -5.63 -15.95
CA ASP A 43 0.63 -6.97 -16.37
C ASP A 43 0.97 -8.02 -15.30
N VAL A 44 0.09 -9.02 -15.16
CA VAL A 44 0.22 -10.10 -14.17
C VAL A 44 1.46 -10.99 -14.39
N LYS A 45 2.08 -10.94 -15.57
CA LYS A 45 3.31 -11.69 -15.90
C LYS A 45 4.58 -10.94 -15.53
N GLN A 46 4.49 -9.66 -15.18
CA GLN A 46 5.66 -8.86 -14.83
C GLN A 46 6.07 -9.11 -13.37
N ASN A 47 7.36 -8.92 -13.08
CA ASN A 47 7.84 -8.94 -11.71
C ASN A 47 7.36 -7.68 -10.96
N PRO A 48 6.82 -7.78 -9.73
CA PRO A 48 6.38 -6.63 -8.93
C PRO A 48 7.45 -5.56 -8.70
N VAL A 49 8.71 -5.95 -8.57
CA VAL A 49 9.85 -5.03 -8.42
C VAL A 49 10.07 -4.21 -9.69
N ASP A 50 9.93 -4.84 -10.86
CA ASP A 50 10.11 -4.17 -12.14
C ASP A 50 8.95 -3.22 -12.44
N ILE A 51 7.70 -3.64 -12.18
CA ILE A 51 6.52 -2.76 -12.23
C ILE A 51 6.75 -1.50 -11.40
N ALA A 52 7.20 -1.67 -10.14
CA ALA A 52 7.44 -0.58 -9.23
C ALA A 52 8.54 0.39 -9.74
N LYS A 53 9.65 -0.14 -10.27
CA LYS A 53 10.74 0.67 -10.84
C LYS A 53 10.31 1.44 -12.08
N GLU A 54 9.61 0.78 -13.00
CA GLU A 54 9.10 1.41 -14.23
C GLU A 54 8.09 2.52 -13.91
N ALA A 55 7.19 2.27 -12.96
CA ALA A 55 6.26 3.29 -12.49
C ALA A 55 6.96 4.49 -11.84
N LEU A 56 8.02 4.26 -11.05
CA LEU A 56 8.83 5.34 -10.47
C LEU A 56 9.56 6.15 -11.55
N ALA A 57 10.15 5.48 -12.55
CA ALA A 57 10.81 6.15 -13.67
C ALA A 57 9.79 6.99 -14.48
N GLY A 58 8.62 6.41 -14.79
CA GLY A 58 7.53 7.11 -15.47
C GLY A 58 6.99 8.29 -14.66
N ALA A 59 6.87 8.14 -13.34
CA ALA A 59 6.45 9.21 -12.42
C ALA A 59 7.42 10.40 -12.47
N LYS A 60 8.74 10.13 -12.43
CA LYS A 60 9.80 11.14 -12.51
C LYS A 60 9.79 11.86 -13.86
N LEU A 61 9.74 11.11 -14.96
CA LEU A 61 9.77 11.66 -16.32
C LEU A 61 8.59 12.62 -16.59
N LYS A 62 7.42 12.30 -16.05
CA LYS A 62 6.18 13.08 -16.22
C LYS A 62 5.92 14.06 -15.07
N PHE A 63 6.90 14.26 -14.19
CA PHE A 63 6.84 15.20 -13.06
C PHE A 63 5.60 15.02 -12.17
N TYR A 64 5.31 13.79 -11.74
CA TYR A 64 4.28 13.55 -10.72
C TYR A 64 4.75 13.97 -9.34
N ASP A 65 3.84 14.54 -8.54
CA ASP A 65 4.11 14.89 -7.15
C ASP A 65 4.13 13.65 -6.23
N VAL A 66 3.22 12.71 -6.48
CA VAL A 66 3.02 11.54 -5.62
C VAL A 66 2.80 10.29 -6.47
N LEU A 67 3.56 9.24 -6.17
CA LEU A 67 3.34 7.89 -6.66
C LEU A 67 2.75 7.04 -5.52
N ILE A 68 1.63 6.37 -5.77
CA ILE A 68 1.06 5.38 -4.86
C ILE A 68 1.25 4.00 -5.48
N VAL A 69 1.93 3.11 -4.78
CA VAL A 69 2.16 1.73 -5.19
C VAL A 69 1.28 0.82 -4.34
N ASP A 70 0.26 0.22 -4.97
CA ASP A 70 -0.58 -0.80 -4.33
C ASP A 70 0.09 -2.17 -4.46
N THR A 71 0.21 -2.92 -3.38
CA THR A 71 0.91 -4.21 -3.37
C THR A 71 -0.03 -5.31 -2.90
N ALA A 72 0.24 -6.56 -3.30
CA ALA A 72 -0.56 -7.69 -2.86
C ALA A 72 -0.66 -7.78 -1.34
N GLY A 73 -1.83 -8.21 -0.86
CA GLY A 73 -2.00 -8.61 0.53
C GLY A 73 -1.15 -9.85 0.84
N ARG A 74 -0.54 -9.88 2.02
CA ARG A 74 0.39 -10.96 2.42
C ARG A 74 0.08 -11.40 3.83
N LEU A 75 0.16 -12.70 4.08
CA LEU A 75 0.18 -13.22 5.43
C LEU A 75 1.59 -13.05 6.00
N HIS A 76 1.71 -12.64 7.25
CA HIS A 76 3.01 -12.44 7.90
C HIS A 76 3.84 -13.73 8.01
N VAL A 77 3.19 -14.91 7.85
CA VAL A 77 3.85 -16.22 7.84
C VAL A 77 4.43 -16.60 6.46
N ASP A 78 4.09 -15.87 5.40
CA ASP A 78 4.57 -16.15 4.05
C ASP A 78 5.92 -15.45 3.80
N THR A 79 7.01 -16.20 4.01
CA THR A 79 8.37 -15.67 3.90
C THR A 79 8.73 -15.21 2.50
N GLU A 80 8.26 -15.90 1.47
CA GLU A 80 8.57 -15.56 0.07
C GLU A 80 7.93 -14.21 -0.30
N MET A 81 6.64 -14.05 0.03
CA MET A 81 5.95 -12.78 -0.21
C MET A 81 6.53 -11.64 0.64
N MET A 82 6.96 -11.93 1.88
CA MET A 82 7.61 -10.92 2.75
C MET A 82 8.99 -10.50 2.23
N ASP A 83 9.75 -11.39 1.61
CA ASP A 83 11.03 -11.03 1.00
C ASP A 83 10.84 -10.26 -0.30
N GLU A 84 9.79 -10.55 -1.08
CA GLU A 84 9.43 -9.74 -2.24
C GLU A 84 9.12 -8.29 -1.87
N ILE A 85 8.30 -8.05 -0.84
CA ILE A 85 7.96 -6.67 -0.46
C ILE A 85 9.17 -5.90 0.06
N LYS A 86 10.13 -6.57 0.71
CA LYS A 86 11.43 -5.96 1.07
C LYS A 86 12.20 -5.55 -0.18
N GLN A 87 12.21 -6.37 -1.23
CA GLN A 87 12.87 -6.03 -2.50
C GLN A 87 12.18 -4.84 -3.19
N VAL A 88 10.85 -4.82 -3.22
CA VAL A 88 10.08 -3.68 -3.74
C VAL A 88 10.40 -2.40 -2.95
N HIS A 89 10.39 -2.49 -1.61
CA HIS A 89 10.71 -1.37 -0.73
C HIS A 89 12.13 -0.86 -0.96
N ALA A 90 13.12 -1.75 -1.04
CA ALA A 90 14.52 -1.40 -1.29
C ALA A 90 14.71 -0.75 -2.68
N ALA A 91 13.99 -1.25 -3.70
CA ALA A 91 14.05 -0.69 -5.05
C ALA A 91 13.44 0.72 -5.15
N LEU A 92 12.41 1.00 -4.35
CA LEU A 92 11.70 2.27 -4.37
C LEU A 92 12.29 3.33 -3.44
N ASN A 93 12.90 2.90 -2.32
CA ASN A 93 13.28 3.77 -1.20
C ASN A 93 12.17 4.79 -0.84
N PRO A 94 10.97 4.29 -0.44
CA PRO A 94 9.80 5.14 -0.27
C PRO A 94 9.95 6.11 0.90
N ILE A 95 9.32 7.29 0.76
CA ILE A 95 9.22 8.29 1.84
C ILE A 95 8.20 7.83 2.90
N GLU A 96 7.13 7.18 2.45
CA GLU A 96 6.05 6.69 3.28
C GLU A 96 5.78 5.20 2.98
N THR A 97 5.76 4.39 4.04
CA THR A 97 5.38 2.98 3.99
C THR A 97 4.22 2.78 4.96
N LEU A 98 3.01 2.73 4.39
CA LEU A 98 1.76 2.70 5.15
C LEU A 98 1.23 1.27 5.28
N PHE A 99 1.04 0.80 6.51
CA PHE A 99 0.44 -0.49 6.78
C PHE A 99 -1.08 -0.38 6.86
N THR A 100 -1.81 -1.09 6.00
CA THR A 100 -3.28 -1.02 5.95
C THR A 100 -3.89 -2.20 6.70
N VAL A 101 -4.82 -1.91 7.62
CA VAL A 101 -5.45 -2.92 8.48
C VAL A 101 -6.94 -2.61 8.65
N ASP A 102 -7.74 -3.65 8.90
CA ASP A 102 -9.18 -3.56 9.13
C ASP A 102 -9.46 -3.31 10.63
N ALA A 103 -10.34 -2.36 10.93
CA ALA A 103 -10.76 -2.02 12.29
C ALA A 103 -11.43 -3.20 13.02
N MET A 104 -12.05 -4.12 12.28
CA MET A 104 -12.65 -5.33 12.81
C MET A 104 -11.61 -6.38 13.21
N THR A 105 -10.37 -6.29 12.73
CA THR A 105 -9.32 -7.24 13.08
C THR A 105 -8.97 -7.09 14.55
N GLY A 106 -9.30 -8.10 15.35
CA GLY A 106 -9.06 -8.11 16.79
C GLY A 106 -7.58 -8.25 17.16
N GLN A 107 -7.29 -9.15 18.10
CA GLN A 107 -5.93 -9.36 18.61
C GLN A 107 -4.93 -9.79 17.53
N ASP A 108 -5.37 -10.39 16.44
CA ASP A 108 -4.47 -10.82 15.36
C ASP A 108 -3.83 -9.66 14.58
N ALA A 109 -4.45 -8.47 14.62
CA ALA A 109 -3.90 -7.25 14.03
C ALA A 109 -2.55 -6.87 14.66
N ALA A 110 -2.40 -7.15 15.96
CA ALA A 110 -1.18 -6.87 16.72
C ALA A 110 0.02 -7.69 16.21
N ASN A 111 -0.17 -9.00 16.01
CA ASN A 111 0.87 -9.90 15.53
C ASN A 111 1.27 -9.56 14.09
N THR A 112 0.28 -9.31 13.24
CA THR A 112 0.53 -8.92 11.85
C THR A 112 1.28 -7.59 11.80
N ALA A 113 0.84 -6.56 12.53
CA ALA A 113 1.51 -5.26 12.56
C ALA A 113 2.95 -5.37 13.08
N LYS A 114 3.21 -6.22 14.08
CA LYS A 114 4.56 -6.49 14.60
C LYS A 114 5.47 -7.06 13.50
N ALA A 115 5.03 -8.13 12.84
CA ALA A 115 5.82 -8.79 11.80
C ALA A 115 6.13 -7.85 10.61
N PHE A 116 5.16 -7.04 10.19
CA PHE A 116 5.37 -6.04 9.14
C PHE A 116 6.32 -4.92 9.59
N ASN A 117 6.24 -4.47 10.85
CA ASN A 117 7.12 -3.44 11.38
C ASN A 117 8.56 -3.92 11.60
N GLU A 118 8.76 -5.22 11.82
CA GLU A 118 10.09 -5.84 11.88
C GLU A 118 10.69 -6.03 10.47
N ALA A 119 9.85 -6.35 9.48
CA ALA A 119 10.30 -6.60 8.12
C ALA A 119 10.49 -5.33 7.28
N LEU A 120 9.69 -4.29 7.52
CA LEU A 120 9.66 -3.06 6.75
C LEU A 120 9.67 -1.84 7.68
N PRO A 121 10.40 -0.76 7.33
CA PRO A 121 10.39 0.47 8.11
C PRO A 121 9.07 1.23 7.87
N LEU A 122 8.01 0.81 8.56
CA LEU A 122 6.71 1.46 8.48
C LEU A 122 6.81 2.92 8.97
N THR A 123 6.07 3.80 8.32
CA THR A 123 5.99 5.23 8.69
C THR A 123 4.62 5.59 9.26
N GLY A 124 3.59 4.84 8.91
CA GLY A 124 2.23 5.06 9.39
C GLY A 124 1.32 3.87 9.15
N VAL A 125 0.09 3.99 9.63
CA VAL A 125 -0.95 2.96 9.56
C VAL A 125 -2.21 3.56 8.97
N VAL A 126 -2.92 2.81 8.13
CA VAL A 126 -4.24 3.17 7.63
C VAL A 126 -5.26 2.18 8.18
N LEU A 127 -6.20 2.67 8.98
CA LEU A 127 -7.29 1.88 9.51
C LEU A 127 -8.51 1.95 8.60
N THR A 128 -9.01 0.81 8.15
CA THR A 128 -10.16 0.68 7.24
C THR A 128 -11.38 0.08 7.92
N LYS A 129 -12.55 0.17 7.27
CA LYS A 129 -13.85 -0.34 7.77
C LYS A 129 -14.25 0.17 9.16
N VAL A 130 -13.90 1.42 9.45
CA VAL A 130 -14.24 2.11 10.71
C VAL A 130 -15.73 2.44 10.85
N ASP A 131 -16.49 2.29 9.77
CA ASP A 131 -17.94 2.44 9.69
C ASP A 131 -18.71 1.24 10.21
N GLY A 132 -18.05 0.11 10.48
CA GLY A 132 -18.69 -1.07 11.08
C GLY A 132 -18.73 -1.06 12.61
N ASP A 133 -19.21 -2.15 13.21
CA ASP A 133 -19.39 -2.30 14.67
C ASP A 133 -18.09 -2.47 15.47
N ALA A 134 -16.94 -2.16 14.86
CA ALA A 134 -15.63 -2.30 15.47
C ALA A 134 -15.43 -1.29 16.60
N ARG A 135 -15.04 -1.78 17.78
CA ARG A 135 -14.78 -0.93 18.96
C ARG A 135 -13.41 -0.23 18.96
N GLY A 136 -12.69 -0.23 17.83
CA GLY A 136 -11.41 0.48 17.66
C GLY A 136 -10.21 -0.09 18.44
N GLY A 137 -10.36 -1.22 19.14
CA GLY A 137 -9.27 -1.82 19.93
C GLY A 137 -8.03 -2.19 19.10
N ALA A 138 -8.22 -2.54 17.83
CA ALA A 138 -7.14 -2.81 16.88
C ALA A 138 -6.19 -1.61 16.73
N ALA A 139 -6.75 -0.40 16.64
CA ALA A 139 -5.99 0.84 16.46
C ALA A 139 -5.01 1.05 17.64
N LEU A 140 -5.51 0.89 18.87
CA LEU A 140 -4.70 1.06 20.07
C LEU A 140 -3.56 0.05 20.11
N SER A 141 -3.86 -1.24 19.88
CA SER A 141 -2.86 -2.31 19.89
C SER A 141 -1.77 -2.08 18.83
N ILE A 142 -2.15 -1.73 17.61
CA ILE A 142 -1.21 -1.50 16.50
C ILE A 142 -0.30 -0.31 16.79
N ARG A 143 -0.86 0.81 17.29
CA ARG A 143 -0.07 1.98 17.64
C ARG A 143 0.91 1.68 18.77
N GLN A 144 0.48 0.94 19.79
CA GLN A 144 1.34 0.59 20.92
C GLN A 144 2.50 -0.34 20.52
N ILE A 145 2.27 -1.24 19.56
CA ILE A 145 3.27 -2.22 19.10
C ILE A 145 4.24 -1.63 18.09
N THR A 146 3.73 -0.93 17.08
CA THR A 146 4.56 -0.40 15.99
C THR A 146 5.18 0.95 16.36
N GLY A 147 4.57 1.69 17.29
CA GLY A 147 4.92 3.07 17.62
C GLY A 147 4.59 4.07 16.50
N LYS A 148 3.93 3.63 15.41
CA LYS A 148 3.65 4.45 14.23
C LYS A 148 2.32 5.20 14.36
N PRO A 149 2.21 6.41 13.79
CA PRO A 149 0.95 7.14 13.74
C PRO A 149 -0.10 6.39 12.90
N ILE A 150 -1.37 6.60 13.24
CA ILE A 150 -2.56 6.16 12.48
C ILE A 150 -3.16 7.40 11.84
#